data_AF-A0A948PWI2-F1
#
_entry.id   AF-A0A948PWI2-F1
#
_cell.length_a   1.000
_cell.length_b   1.000
_cell.length_c   1.000
_cell.angle_alpha   90.00
_cell.angle_beta   90.00
_cell.angle_gamma   90.00
#
_symmetry.space_group_name_H-M   'P 1'
#
loop_
_entity.id
_entity.type
_entity.pdbx_description
1 polymer ?
#
loop_
_entity_poly.entity_id
_entity_poly.type
_entity_poly.pdbx_seq_one_letter_code
_entity_poly.pdbx_strand_id
1 'polypeptide(L)'
;MVFVSKYRYKRIYGKIREKIGDIIRDLCKQKGIELLEGHAMPDHIHLCLSIPPKFSVSNTVGFVKGKSAIRIHRQILGTKRMTGLSFWATGYCVSTVGLDEEMIRKYIRDQNDPDS
;
A
#
# COMPACT_ATOMS: atom_id res chain seq x y z
N MET A 1 -6.68 2.21 0.14
CA MET A 1 -6.00 2.28 -1.18
C MET A 1 -5.62 0.89 -1.66
N VAL A 2 -5.56 0.67 -2.98
CA VAL A 2 -5.27 -0.64 -3.58
C VAL A 2 -4.12 -0.54 -4.59
N PHE A 3 -3.11 -1.40 -4.45
CA PHE A 3 -2.01 -1.52 -5.40
C PHE A 3 -2.00 -2.91 -6.04
N VAL A 4 -2.05 -2.95 -7.37
CA VAL A 4 -2.01 -4.19 -8.15
C VAL A 4 -0.60 -4.41 -8.68
N SER A 5 -0.07 -5.62 -8.52
CA SER A 5 1.23 -5.98 -9.11
C SER A 5 1.16 -5.99 -10.64
N LYS A 6 2.24 -5.58 -11.33
CA LYS A 6 2.29 -5.72 -12.80
C LYS A 6 2.17 -7.19 -13.18
N TYR A 7 1.53 -7.48 -14.32
CA TYR A 7 1.26 -8.83 -14.82
C TYR A 7 2.47 -9.78 -14.70
N ARG A 8 3.66 -9.32 -15.11
CA ARG A 8 4.92 -10.09 -15.05
C ARG A 8 5.34 -10.53 -13.64
N TYR A 9 4.83 -9.90 -12.58
CA TYR A 9 5.15 -10.22 -11.18
C TYR A 9 4.06 -11.00 -10.46
N LYS A 10 2.87 -11.22 -11.06
CA LYS A 10 1.78 -11.96 -10.42
C LYS A 10 2.23 -13.34 -9.89
N ARG A 11 3.06 -14.04 -10.67
CA ARG A 11 3.57 -15.39 -10.31
C ARG A 11 4.47 -15.42 -9.08
N ILE A 12 5.20 -14.33 -8.83
CA ILE A 12 6.14 -14.25 -7.69
C ILE A 12 5.54 -13.53 -6.50
N TYR A 13 4.53 -12.67 -6.73
CA TYR A 13 3.93 -11.82 -5.72
C TYR A 13 3.53 -12.61 -4.46
N GLY A 14 2.78 -13.69 -4.62
CA GLY A 14 2.33 -14.53 -3.50
C GLY A 14 3.47 -15.04 -2.59
N LYS A 15 4.67 -15.28 -3.15
CA LYS A 15 5.85 -15.75 -2.41
C LYS A 15 6.57 -14.64 -1.64
N ILE A 16 6.36 -13.39 -2.03
CA ILE A 16 7.10 -12.24 -1.48
C ILE A 16 6.19 -11.22 -0.78
N ARG A 17 4.87 -11.47 -0.76
CA ARG A 17 3.86 -10.52 -0.25
C ARG A 17 4.05 -10.13 1.22
N GLU A 18 4.54 -11.05 2.04
CA GLU A 18 4.85 -10.79 3.46
C GLU A 18 5.97 -9.76 3.59
N LYS A 19 7.11 -9.99 2.92
CA LYS A 19 8.23 -9.04 2.84
C LYS A 19 7.84 -7.70 2.22
N ILE A 20 6.91 -7.70 1.26
CA ILE A 20 6.34 -6.46 0.70
C ILE A 20 5.56 -5.71 1.79
N GLY A 21 4.78 -6.41 2.61
CA GLY A 21 4.08 -5.86 3.75
C GLY A 21 5.03 -5.17 4.74
N ASP A 22 6.16 -5.80 5.07
CA ASP A 22 7.20 -5.22 5.94
C ASP A 22 7.76 -3.92 5.35
N ILE A 23 8.11 -3.94 4.06
CA ILE A 23 8.59 -2.75 3.34
C ILE A 23 7.58 -1.61 3.41
N ILE A 24 6.29 -1.89 3.21
CA ILE A 24 5.23 -0.88 3.24
C ILE A 24 5.06 -0.33 4.66
N ARG A 25 5.03 -1.20 5.68
CA ARG A 25 4.91 -0.81 7.09
C ARG A 25 6.06 0.12 7.50
N ASP A 26 7.28 -0.20 7.10
CA ASP A 26 8.45 0.65 7.34
C ASP A 26 8.37 2.00 6.64
N LEU A 27 7.91 2.02 5.39
CA LEU A 27 7.74 3.27 4.64
C LEU A 27 6.67 4.17 5.26
N CYS A 28 5.56 3.60 5.72
CA CYS A 28 4.52 4.31 6.46
C CYS A 28 5.08 4.93 7.74
N LYS A 29 5.80 4.13 8.56
CA LYS A 29 6.49 4.62 9.77
C LYS A 29 7.47 5.76 9.47
N GLN A 30 8.32 5.60 8.44
CA GLN A 30 9.30 6.61 8.04
C GLN A 30 8.64 7.95 7.66
N LYS A 31 7.45 7.90 7.04
CA LYS A 31 6.73 9.09 6.59
C LYS A 31 5.84 9.69 7.69
N GLY A 32 5.67 9.00 8.83
CA GLY A 32 4.72 9.37 9.87
C GLY A 32 3.27 9.16 9.46
N ILE A 33 3.02 8.13 8.64
CA ILE A 33 1.69 7.71 8.18
C ILE A 33 1.35 6.43 8.92
N GLU A 34 0.15 6.36 9.48
CA GLU A 34 -0.28 5.17 10.20
C GLU A 34 -0.89 4.15 9.23
N LEU A 35 -0.44 2.90 9.33
CA LEU A 35 -1.04 1.77 8.62
C LEU A 35 -2.03 1.11 9.56
N LEU A 36 -3.32 1.41 9.39
CA LEU A 36 -4.41 0.87 10.22
C LEU A 36 -4.63 -0.61 9.89
N GLU A 37 -4.73 -0.94 8.60
CA GLU A 37 -4.93 -2.31 8.12
C GLU A 37 -4.20 -2.56 6.80
N GLY A 38 -3.83 -3.81 6.54
CA GLY A 38 -3.20 -4.22 5.30
C GLY A 38 -3.48 -5.68 4.94
N HIS A 39 -4.08 -5.90 3.77
CA HIS A 39 -4.45 -7.24 3.29
C HIS A 39 -3.76 -7.56 1.96
N ALA A 40 -2.90 -8.58 1.99
CA ALA A 40 -2.13 -9.03 0.82
C ALA A 40 -2.85 -10.17 0.08
N MET A 41 -3.50 -9.82 -1.02
CA MET A 41 -4.20 -10.75 -1.91
C MET A 41 -3.23 -11.40 -2.91
N PRO A 42 -3.60 -12.45 -3.66
CA PRO A 42 -2.66 -13.16 -4.54
C PRO A 42 -1.97 -12.29 -5.61
N ASP A 43 -2.58 -11.19 -6.04
CA ASP A 43 -2.02 -10.31 -7.08
C ASP A 43 -2.06 -8.79 -6.75
N HIS A 44 -2.60 -8.41 -5.60
CA HIS A 44 -2.74 -7.02 -5.15
C HIS A 44 -2.68 -6.89 -3.63
N ILE A 45 -2.51 -5.66 -3.14
CA ILE A 45 -2.58 -5.34 -1.70
C ILE A 45 -3.58 -4.21 -1.44
N HIS A 46 -4.38 -4.40 -0.40
CA HIS A 46 -5.25 -3.37 0.19
C HIS A 46 -4.55 -2.76 1.39
N LEU A 47 -4.59 -1.44 1.51
CA LEU A 47 -4.00 -0.69 2.62
C LEU A 47 -5.02 0.32 3.13
N CYS A 48 -5.31 0.30 4.43
CA CYS A 48 -6.01 1.36 5.14
C CYS A 48 -4.98 2.24 5.86
N LEU A 49 -4.89 3.52 5.49
CA LEU A 49 -3.90 4.45 6.03
C LEU A 49 -4.58 5.65 6.67
N SER A 50 -4.13 6.05 7.85
CA SER A 50 -4.41 7.38 8.41
C SER A 50 -3.32 8.34 7.95
N ILE A 51 -3.70 9.30 7.09
CA ILE A 51 -2.77 10.25 6.48
C ILE A 51 -2.89 11.59 7.21
N PRO A 52 -1.82 12.09 7.84
CA PRO A 52 -1.82 13.41 8.45
C PRO A 52 -2.20 14.51 7.43
N PRO A 53 -2.99 15.53 7.82
CA PRO A 53 -3.52 16.54 6.90
C PRO A 53 -2.45 17.38 6.18
N LYS A 54 -1.22 17.40 6.71
CA LYS A 54 -0.04 18.02 6.06
C LYS A 54 0.43 17.29 4.79
N PHE A 55 -0.04 16.06 4.56
CA PHE A 55 0.30 15.28 3.37
C PHE A 55 -0.92 15.13 2.47
N SER A 56 -0.75 15.40 1.18
CA SER A 56 -1.79 15.06 0.21
C SER A 56 -1.87 13.55 0.00
N VAL A 57 -3.07 13.08 -0.35
CA VAL A 57 -3.33 11.68 -0.71
C VAL A 57 -2.45 11.25 -1.89
N SER A 58 -2.34 12.09 -2.92
CA SER A 58 -1.50 11.83 -4.09
C SER A 58 -0.01 11.72 -3.74
N ASN A 59 0.49 12.56 -2.85
CA ASN A 59 1.87 12.50 -2.37
C ASN A 59 2.13 11.19 -1.62
N THR A 60 1.22 10.82 -0.71
CA THR A 60 1.31 9.59 0.07
C THR A 60 1.34 8.37 -0.84
N VAL A 61 0.41 8.27 -1.79
CA VAL A 61 0.34 7.16 -2.74
C VAL A 61 1.61 7.09 -3.58
N GLY A 62 2.05 8.20 -4.15
CA GLY A 62 3.27 8.27 -4.95
C GLY A 62 4.50 7.84 -4.16
N PHE A 63 4.62 8.28 -2.91
CA PHE A 63 5.71 7.91 -2.02
C PHE A 63 5.72 6.40 -1.72
N VAL A 64 4.61 5.85 -1.22
CA VAL A 64 4.53 4.43 -0.83
C VAL A 64 4.74 3.55 -2.05
N LYS A 65 4.04 3.81 -3.16
CA LYS A 65 4.13 3.03 -4.40
C LYS A 65 5.53 3.09 -5.03
N GLY A 66 6.13 4.28 -5.10
CA GLY A 66 7.45 4.48 -5.69
C GLY A 66 8.57 3.86 -4.86
N LYS A 67 8.62 4.17 -3.55
CA LYS A 67 9.69 3.68 -2.66
C LYS A 67 9.59 2.19 -2.42
N SER A 68 8.38 1.62 -2.32
CA SER A 68 8.21 0.17 -2.20
C SER A 68 8.71 -0.54 -3.45
N ALA A 69 8.38 -0.07 -4.66
CA ALA A 69 8.88 -0.68 -5.89
C ALA A 69 10.42 -0.73 -5.92
N ILE A 70 11.08 0.37 -5.54
CA ILE A 70 12.55 0.43 -5.45
C ILE A 70 13.09 -0.59 -4.43
N ARG A 71 12.53 -0.62 -3.21
CA ARG A 71 12.97 -1.56 -2.16
C ARG A 71 12.75 -3.01 -2.57
N ILE A 72 11.60 -3.35 -3.14
CA ILE A 72 11.30 -4.69 -3.65
C ILE A 72 12.33 -5.13 -4.68
N HIS A 73 12.63 -4.26 -5.66
CA HIS A 73 13.61 -4.57 -6.68
C HIS A 73 15.02 -4.82 -6.11
N ARG A 74 15.46 -4.00 -5.15
CA ARG A 74 16.82 -4.09 -4.59
C ARG A 74 16.97 -5.20 -3.56
N GLN A 75 16.01 -5.36 -2.67
CA GLN A 75 16.10 -6.25 -1.49
C GLN A 75 15.55 -7.64 -1.76
N ILE A 76 14.56 -7.78 -2.64
CA ILE A 76 13.87 -9.06 -2.88
C ILE A 76 14.26 -9.63 -4.25
N LEU A 77 14.22 -8.81 -5.31
CA LEU A 77 14.47 -9.27 -6.68
C LEU A 77 15.94 -9.19 -7.10
N GLY A 78 16.83 -8.67 -6.25
CA GLY A 78 18.26 -8.55 -6.54
C GLY A 78 18.61 -7.68 -7.77
N THR A 79 17.70 -6.81 -8.21
CA THR A 79 17.89 -5.96 -9.39
C THR A 79 18.90 -4.85 -9.09
N LYS A 80 20.04 -4.84 -9.80
CA LYS A 80 21.10 -3.82 -9.65
C LYS A 80 20.89 -2.55 -10.49
N ARG A 81 20.00 -2.59 -11.49
CA ARG A 81 19.70 -1.44 -12.37
C ARG A 81 18.88 -0.38 -11.62
N MET A 82 19.18 0.90 -11.81
CA MET A 82 18.48 2.02 -11.16
C MET A 82 17.29 2.57 -11.97
N THR A 83 17.27 2.32 -13.29
CA THR A 83 16.26 2.86 -14.21
C THR A 83 15.18 1.83 -14.55
N GLY A 84 13.94 2.31 -14.72
CA GLY A 84 12.80 1.46 -15.14
C GLY A 84 12.24 0.54 -14.06
N LEU A 85 12.59 0.75 -12.79
CA LEU A 85 12.09 -0.04 -11.67
C LEU A 85 10.60 0.26 -11.45
N SER A 86 9.76 -0.70 -11.83
CA SER A 86 8.32 -0.63 -11.65
C SER A 86 7.81 -2.01 -11.28
N PHE A 87 7.21 -2.10 -10.10
CA PHE A 87 6.64 -3.33 -9.57
C PHE A 87 5.10 -3.33 -9.66
N TRP A 88 4.49 -2.19 -9.35
CA TRP A 88 3.06 -1.96 -9.38
C TRP A 88 2.57 -1.53 -10.78
N ALA A 89 1.34 -1.88 -11.12
CA ALA A 89 0.65 -1.37 -12.31
C ALA A 89 0.52 0.16 -12.26
N THR A 90 0.33 0.83 -13.40
CA THR A 90 0.24 2.31 -13.45
C THR A 90 -0.97 2.82 -12.65
N GLY A 91 -2.13 2.17 -12.81
CA GLY A 91 -3.33 2.48 -12.03
C GLY A 91 -3.19 2.19 -10.54
N TYR A 92 -4.05 2.83 -9.76
CA TYR A 92 -4.29 2.54 -8.35
C TYR A 92 -5.72 3.01 -8.02
N CYS A 93 -6.34 2.42 -7.00
CA CYS A 93 -7.62 2.89 -6.48
C CYS A 93 -7.41 3.49 -5.09
N VAL A 94 -7.97 4.67 -4.85
CA VAL A 94 -8.00 5.32 -3.54
C VAL A 94 -9.43 5.78 -3.30
N SER A 95 -10.02 5.29 -2.22
CA SER A 95 -11.20 5.89 -1.61
C SER A 95 -10.71 6.68 -0.40
N THR A 96 -11.10 7.95 -0.33
CA THR A 96 -10.85 8.81 0.83
C THR A 96 -12.13 8.88 1.65
N VAL A 97 -12.07 8.46 2.90
CA VAL A 97 -13.11 8.77 3.88
C VAL A 97 -12.74 10.13 4.45
N GLY A 98 -13.56 11.15 4.19
CA GLY A 98 -13.36 12.49 4.72
C GLY A 98 -13.54 12.50 6.24
N LEU A 99 -12.88 13.45 6.91
CA LEU A 99 -13.01 13.73 8.34
C LEU A 99 -14.43 14.23 8.66
N ASP A 100 -15.41 13.34 8.62
CA ASP A 100 -16.72 13.57 9.20
C ASP A 100 -16.85 12.65 10.42
N GLU A 101 -17.17 13.23 11.58
CA GLU A 101 -17.19 12.52 12.87
C GLU A 101 -18.21 11.38 12.88
N GLU A 102 -19.33 11.52 12.15
CA GLU A 102 -20.32 10.46 11.97
C GLU A 102 -19.77 9.32 11.10
N MET A 103 -18.95 9.66 10.11
CA MET A 103 -18.36 8.70 9.18
C MET A 103 -17.22 7.90 9.83
N ILE A 104 -16.43 8.52 10.73
CA ILE A 104 -15.45 7.82 11.57
C ILE A 104 -16.17 6.80 12.48
N ARG A 105 -17.26 7.21 13.13
CA ARG A 105 -18.06 6.29 13.97
C ARG A 105 -18.64 5.14 13.15
N LYS A 106 -19.09 5.42 11.92
CA LYS A 106 -19.61 4.38 11.02
C LYS A 106 -18.52 3.40 10.58
N TYR A 107 -17.33 3.88 10.21
CA TYR A 107 -16.19 3.03 9.86
C TYR A 107 -15.78 2.10 11.02
N ILE A 108 -15.69 2.62 12.25
CA ILE A 108 -15.40 1.81 13.45
C ILE A 108 -16.50 0.77 13.71
N ARG A 109 -17.76 1.11 13.40
CA ARG A 109 -18.91 0.22 13.58
C ARG A 109 -18.92 -0.91 12.54
N ASP A 110 -18.68 -0.59 11.27
CA ASP A 110 -18.68 -1.55 10.16
C ASP A 110 -17.44 -2.48 10.19
N GLN A 111 -16.32 -2.05 10.78
CA GLN A 111 -15.12 -2.88 10.96
C GLN A 111 -15.28 -3.98 12.04
N ASN A 112 -16.33 -3.95 12.86
CA ASN A 112 -16.64 -4.99 13.83
C ASN A 112 -17.60 -6.07 13.29
N ASP A 113 -17.93 -6.03 12.00
CA ASP A 113 -18.77 -7.06 11.35
C ASP A 113 -17.88 -8.04 10.55
N PRO A 114 -17.71 -9.30 11.00
CA PRO A 114 -16.73 -10.24 10.44
C PRO A 114 -17.14 -10.92 9.11
N ASP A 115 -18.12 -10.41 8.35
CA ASP A 115 -18.62 -11.05 7.12
C ASP A 115 -18.72 -10.08 5.92
N SER A 116 -17.58 -9.62 5.38
CA SER A 116 -17.50 -9.05 4.01
C SER A 116 -16.19 -9.35 3.31
#